data_AF-A0A7S4VTR6-F1
#
_entry.id   AF-A0A7S4VTR6-F1
#
_cell.length_a   1.000
_cell.length_b   1.000
_cell.length_c   1.000
_cell.angle_alpha   90.00
_cell.angle_beta   90.00
_cell.angle_gamma   90.00
#
_symmetry.space_group_name_H-M   'P 1'
#
loop_
_entity.id
_entity.type
_entity.pdbx_description
1 polymer ?
#
loop_
_entity_poly.entity_id
_entity_poly.type
_entity_poly.pdbx_seq_one_letter_code
_entity_poly.pdbx_strand_id
1 'polypeptide(L)'
;FRTVQTVRRAGEELIAEVAAEDETNTGFLFGPALLDSFFQVEGVLDRDEQPRSTIPLFVGQVTVLGQGYGHRLTLHSGRSEGIGQEVVTSGEFCRDDGVELLALDNIRQREVKPEHLARWMARSQEDQSLLEVEWVPCPPRGSEDGAAPLGPVLFVGGGREFREAVRERCPSASFADGPDAPAQRPWAAIVYAGALPDGAAEMEVLQDALSLAQAAVAGAAAACSGGAPMMLWVMRGASGAGAGSG
;
A
#
# COMPACT_ATOMS: atom_id res chain seq x y z
N PHE A 1 -18.59 9.00 1.27
CA PHE A 1 -17.84 9.92 2.14
C PHE A 1 -18.00 11.34 1.60
N ARG A 2 -17.71 12.41 2.37
CA ARG A 2 -17.77 13.80 1.87
C ARG A 2 -16.38 14.42 1.97
N THR A 3 -15.49 13.99 1.08
CA THR A 3 -14.07 14.37 1.14
C THR A 3 -13.68 15.36 0.07
N VAL A 4 -14.45 15.47 -1.02
CA VAL A 4 -14.19 16.43 -2.09
C VAL A 4 -14.62 17.84 -1.68
N GLN A 5 -13.68 18.78 -1.62
CA GLN A 5 -13.91 20.18 -1.25
C GLN A 5 -14.18 21.04 -2.47
N THR A 6 -13.32 20.95 -3.47
CA THR A 6 -13.45 21.67 -4.73
C THR A 6 -13.02 20.79 -5.89
N VAL A 7 -13.62 21.00 -7.08
CA VAL A 7 -13.23 20.34 -8.32
C VAL A 7 -13.11 21.40 -9.40
N ARG A 8 -12.00 21.36 -10.14
CA ARG A 8 -11.72 22.20 -11.30
C ARG A 8 -11.48 21.30 -12.49
N ARG A 9 -12.02 21.70 -13.63
CA ARG A 9 -11.89 20.97 -14.90
C ARG A 9 -11.13 21.81 -15.91
N ALA A 10 -10.18 21.18 -16.58
CA ALA A 10 -9.45 21.76 -17.70
C ALA A 10 -9.42 20.74 -18.85
N GLY A 11 -10.40 20.82 -19.75
CA GLY A 11 -10.55 19.85 -20.83
C GLY A 11 -10.92 18.46 -20.30
N GLU A 12 -9.97 17.53 -20.44
CA GLU A 12 -10.08 16.13 -20.00
C GLU A 12 -9.38 15.87 -18.66
N GLU A 13 -8.76 16.89 -18.07
CA GLU A 13 -8.10 16.81 -16.77
C GLU A 13 -9.01 17.35 -15.68
N LEU A 14 -8.91 16.72 -14.52
CA LEU A 14 -9.54 17.14 -13.29
C LEU A 14 -8.49 17.40 -12.22
N ILE A 15 -8.70 18.49 -11.50
CA ILE A 15 -7.94 18.81 -10.30
C ILE A 15 -8.95 19.05 -9.17
N ALA A 16 -8.85 18.28 -8.10
CA ALA A 16 -9.73 18.37 -6.96
C ALA A 16 -8.94 18.58 -5.67
N GLU A 17 -9.43 19.46 -4.80
CA GLU A 17 -8.97 19.52 -3.42
C GLU A 17 -9.80 18.54 -2.61
N VAL A 18 -9.13 17.61 -1.93
CA VAL A 18 -9.78 16.57 -1.15
C VAL A 18 -9.26 16.60 0.29
N ALA A 19 -10.16 16.44 1.25
CA ALA A 19 -9.82 16.42 2.66
C ALA A 19 -10.70 15.45 3.45
N ALA A 20 -10.11 14.76 4.43
CA ALA A 20 -10.82 13.89 5.37
C ALA A 20 -10.62 14.38 6.81
N GLU A 21 -11.74 14.65 7.49
CA GLU A 21 -11.78 15.23 8.84
C GLU A 21 -11.59 14.19 9.96
N ASP A 22 -11.61 12.89 9.65
CA ASP A 22 -11.75 11.83 10.65
C ASP A 22 -10.40 11.29 11.20
N GLU A 23 -10.37 11.04 12.52
CA GLU A 23 -9.28 10.38 13.26
C GLU A 23 -9.22 8.85 13.04
N THR A 24 -10.20 8.27 12.33
CA THR A 24 -10.26 6.84 11.98
C THR A 24 -9.21 6.39 10.96
N ASN A 25 -8.37 7.31 10.49
CA ASN A 25 -7.26 7.04 9.56
C ASN A 25 -5.98 6.55 10.26
N THR A 26 -6.01 6.33 11.57
CA THR A 26 -4.84 5.88 12.35
C THR A 26 -4.38 4.49 11.86
N GLY A 27 -3.13 4.41 11.39
CA GLY A 27 -2.53 3.17 10.86
C GLY A 27 -2.58 3.01 9.34
N PHE A 28 -3.27 3.89 8.61
CA PHE A 28 -3.28 3.88 7.15
C PHE A 28 -2.29 4.88 6.56
N LEU A 29 -1.58 4.49 5.49
CA LEU A 29 -0.73 5.41 4.71
C LEU A 29 -1.58 6.48 4.01
N PHE A 30 -2.74 6.08 3.51
CA PHE A 30 -3.78 6.96 2.98
C PHE A 30 -5.13 6.52 3.54
N GLY A 31 -5.87 7.46 4.11
CA GLY A 31 -7.20 7.18 4.64
C GLY A 31 -8.14 6.64 3.55
N PRO A 32 -8.89 5.55 3.78
CA PRO A 32 -9.82 5.01 2.78
C PRO A 32 -10.82 6.05 2.25
N ALA A 33 -11.25 6.99 3.09
CA ALA A 33 -12.12 8.09 2.69
C ALA A 33 -11.45 9.10 1.73
N LEU A 34 -10.12 9.28 1.86
CA LEU A 34 -9.33 10.06 0.92
C LEU A 34 -9.18 9.31 -0.40
N LEU A 35 -8.93 8.00 -0.38
CA LEU A 35 -8.88 7.21 -1.62
C LEU A 35 -10.22 7.22 -2.35
N ASP A 36 -11.33 7.10 -1.62
CA ASP A 36 -12.69 7.15 -2.17
C ASP A 36 -13.01 8.50 -2.85
N SER A 37 -12.28 9.57 -2.49
CA SER A 37 -12.44 10.87 -3.15
C SER A 37 -12.11 10.82 -4.64
N PHE A 38 -11.22 9.91 -5.07
CA PHE A 38 -10.95 9.67 -6.48
C PHE A 38 -12.23 9.34 -7.25
N PHE A 39 -12.97 8.34 -6.77
CA PHE A 39 -14.17 7.86 -7.42
C PHE A 39 -15.31 8.88 -7.33
N GLN A 40 -15.37 9.64 -6.24
CA GLN A 40 -16.31 10.75 -6.10
C GLN A 40 -16.06 11.84 -7.15
N VAL A 41 -14.79 12.20 -7.39
CA VAL A 41 -14.38 13.24 -8.34
C VAL A 41 -14.68 12.82 -9.78
N GLU A 42 -14.40 11.57 -10.14
CA GLU A 42 -14.78 11.02 -11.44
C GLU A 42 -16.30 11.04 -11.66
N GLY A 43 -17.09 10.74 -10.62
CA GLY A 43 -18.55 10.85 -10.67
C GLY A 43 -19.09 12.27 -10.89
N VAL A 44 -18.26 13.32 -10.73
CA VAL A 44 -18.64 14.71 -11.03
C VAL A 44 -18.54 15.02 -12.53
N LEU A 45 -17.79 14.24 -13.32
CA LEU A 45 -17.60 14.48 -14.76
C LEU A 45 -18.86 14.30 -15.60
N ASP A 46 -19.79 13.46 -15.16
CA ASP A 46 -20.92 13.01 -15.97
C ASP A 46 -22.16 13.92 -15.89
N ARG A 47 -22.05 15.15 -15.37
CA ARG A 47 -23.21 16.02 -15.09
C ARG A 47 -24.05 16.48 -16.30
N ASP A 48 -23.57 16.28 -17.53
CA ASP A 48 -24.33 16.60 -18.74
C ASP A 48 -25.22 15.42 -19.23
N GLU A 49 -25.01 14.22 -18.71
CA GLU A 49 -25.92 13.07 -18.85
C GLU A 49 -26.46 12.68 -17.46
N GLN A 50 -27.49 11.83 -17.40
CA GLN A 50 -28.06 11.41 -16.12
C GLN A 50 -26.97 10.92 -15.15
N PRO A 51 -27.02 11.26 -13.85
CA PRO A 51 -26.01 10.85 -12.89
C PRO A 51 -25.91 9.32 -12.86
N ARG A 52 -24.77 8.80 -13.33
CA ARG A 52 -24.45 7.37 -13.35
C ARG A 52 -23.72 7.01 -12.07
N SER A 53 -24.24 6.02 -11.35
CA SER A 53 -23.51 5.45 -10.21
C SER A 53 -22.47 4.49 -10.74
N THR A 54 -21.19 4.80 -10.61
CA THR A 54 -20.11 3.90 -10.94
C THR A 54 -19.51 3.28 -9.67
N ILE A 55 -19.00 2.07 -9.78
CA ILE A 55 -18.17 1.45 -8.73
C ILE A 55 -16.81 1.10 -9.31
N PRO A 56 -15.72 1.22 -8.52
CA PRO A 56 -14.43 0.68 -8.92
C PRO A 56 -14.49 -0.85 -8.96
N LEU A 57 -13.97 -1.45 -10.03
CA LEU A 57 -13.84 -2.89 -10.18
C LEU A 57 -12.39 -3.35 -10.02
N PHE A 58 -11.45 -2.51 -10.49
CA PHE A 58 -10.06 -2.89 -10.62
C PHE A 58 -9.17 -1.64 -10.58
N VAL A 59 -8.00 -1.77 -9.98
CA VAL A 59 -6.91 -0.80 -10.08
C VAL A 59 -5.70 -1.58 -10.58
N GLY A 60 -5.16 -1.19 -11.73
CA GLY A 60 -4.07 -1.92 -12.39
C GLY A 60 -2.76 -1.82 -11.65
N GLN A 61 -2.42 -0.60 -11.22
CA GLN A 61 -1.23 -0.37 -10.41
C GLN A 61 -1.50 0.70 -9.37
N VAL A 62 -0.98 0.47 -8.17
CA VAL A 62 -0.98 1.42 -7.06
C VAL A 62 0.47 1.69 -6.72
N THR A 63 0.94 2.92 -6.93
CA THR A 63 2.33 3.31 -6.69
C THR A 63 2.39 4.29 -5.53
N VAL A 64 3.00 3.90 -4.41
CA VAL A 64 3.23 4.79 -3.26
C VAL A 64 4.62 5.44 -3.42
N LEU A 65 4.64 6.74 -3.68
CA LEU A 65 5.87 7.50 -3.99
C LEU A 65 6.39 8.31 -2.81
N GLY A 66 5.53 8.61 -1.84
CA GLY A 66 5.89 9.37 -0.68
C GLY A 66 5.01 9.04 0.51
N GLN A 67 5.46 9.47 1.68
CA GLN A 67 4.65 9.42 2.89
C GLN A 67 4.28 10.83 3.33
N GLY A 68 3.01 10.98 3.63
CA GLY A 68 2.47 12.17 4.22
C GLY A 68 1.08 11.85 4.67
N TYR A 69 0.90 11.64 5.98
CA TYR A 69 -0.42 11.72 6.58
C TYR A 69 -0.93 13.15 6.33
N GLY A 70 -1.68 13.30 5.26
CA GLY A 70 -2.26 14.55 4.83
C GLY A 70 -3.76 14.39 4.92
N HIS A 71 -4.38 15.08 5.87
CA HIS A 71 -5.84 15.23 5.89
C HIS A 71 -6.37 15.99 4.68
N ARG A 72 -5.48 16.59 3.88
CA ARG A 72 -5.77 17.41 2.72
C ARG A 72 -4.74 17.12 1.65
N LEU A 73 -5.21 16.81 0.45
CA LEU A 73 -4.42 16.49 -0.72
C LEU A 73 -5.04 17.15 -1.95
N THR A 74 -4.25 17.31 -2.99
CA THR A 74 -4.72 17.63 -4.34
C THR A 74 -4.78 16.34 -5.13
N LEU A 75 -5.95 15.99 -5.62
CA LEU A 75 -6.13 14.91 -6.58
C LEU A 75 -6.04 15.49 -7.99
N HIS A 76 -5.21 14.91 -8.84
CA HIS A 76 -5.23 15.12 -10.27
C HIS A 76 -5.69 13.83 -10.95
N SER A 77 -6.66 13.91 -11.86
CA SER A 77 -7.16 12.78 -12.65
C SER A 77 -7.08 13.13 -14.12
N GLY A 78 -6.53 12.21 -14.90
CA GLY A 78 -6.29 12.38 -16.33
C GLY A 78 -7.45 11.90 -17.21
N ARG A 79 -7.21 11.89 -18.52
CA ARG A 79 -8.20 11.48 -19.53
C ARG A 79 -8.80 10.12 -19.22
N SER A 80 -10.13 10.09 -19.20
CA SER A 80 -10.91 8.86 -19.10
C SER A 80 -11.14 8.24 -20.49
N GLU A 81 -10.91 6.93 -20.61
CA GLU A 81 -11.23 6.16 -21.81
C GLU A 81 -12.44 5.25 -21.56
N GLY A 82 -13.48 5.41 -22.37
CA GLY A 82 -14.65 4.54 -22.32
C GLY A 82 -14.39 3.22 -23.06
N ILE A 83 -14.47 2.09 -22.35
CA ILE A 83 -14.37 0.74 -22.91
C ILE A 83 -15.65 -0.03 -22.59
N GLY A 84 -16.62 0.03 -23.51
CA GLY A 84 -17.90 -0.66 -23.34
C GLY A 84 -18.77 -0.05 -22.23
N GLN A 85 -18.93 -0.78 -21.12
CA GLN A 85 -19.63 -0.30 -19.91
C GLN A 85 -18.66 0.17 -18.81
N GLU A 86 -17.36 0.17 -19.11
CA GLU A 86 -16.30 0.56 -18.19
C GLU A 86 -15.71 1.90 -18.60
N VAL A 87 -15.30 2.67 -17.59
CA VAL A 87 -14.49 3.86 -17.74
C VAL A 87 -13.12 3.54 -17.15
N VAL A 88 -12.07 3.78 -17.92
CA VAL A 88 -10.69 3.58 -17.50
C VAL A 88 -10.04 4.92 -17.25
N THR A 89 -9.51 5.12 -16.04
CA THR A 89 -8.89 6.37 -15.60
C THR A 89 -7.57 6.12 -14.89
N SER A 90 -6.75 7.16 -14.82
CA SER A 90 -5.57 7.20 -13.97
C SER A 90 -5.54 8.54 -13.26
N GLY A 91 -4.90 8.57 -12.10
CA GLY A 91 -4.61 9.83 -11.45
C GLY A 91 -3.76 9.68 -10.21
N GLU A 92 -3.49 10.81 -9.60
CA GLU A 92 -2.41 11.00 -8.65
C GLU A 92 -2.87 11.88 -7.49
N PHE A 93 -2.45 11.53 -6.29
CA PHE A 93 -2.63 12.35 -5.10
C PHE A 93 -1.32 13.06 -4.80
N CYS A 94 -1.39 14.37 -4.78
CA CYS A 94 -0.28 15.28 -4.55
C CYS A 94 -0.49 16.07 -3.26
N ARG A 95 0.62 16.48 -2.65
CA ARG A 95 0.63 17.53 -1.63
C ARG A 95 0.41 18.90 -2.25
N ASP A 96 0.13 19.88 -1.39
CA ASP A 96 -0.02 21.29 -1.78
C ASP A 96 1.27 21.88 -2.41
N ASP A 97 2.44 21.30 -2.13
CA ASP A 97 3.73 21.67 -2.74
C ASP A 97 3.98 21.01 -4.12
N GLY A 98 3.01 20.23 -4.61
CA GLY A 98 3.10 19.52 -5.89
C GLY A 98 3.86 18.21 -5.84
N VAL A 99 4.30 17.75 -4.66
CA VAL A 99 4.95 16.44 -4.53
C VAL A 99 3.88 15.34 -4.62
N GLU A 100 4.06 14.45 -5.59
CA GLU A 100 3.23 13.26 -5.77
C GLU A 100 3.47 12.27 -4.62
N LEU A 101 2.39 11.77 -4.02
CA LEU A 101 2.44 10.81 -2.92
C LEU A 101 1.93 9.43 -3.33
N LEU A 102 0.91 9.38 -4.20
CA LEU A 102 0.25 8.14 -4.63
C LEU A 102 -0.20 8.28 -6.07
N ALA A 103 0.17 7.32 -6.90
CA ALA A 103 -0.32 7.16 -8.27
C ALA A 103 -1.25 5.95 -8.36
N LEU A 104 -2.35 6.09 -9.08
CA LEU A 104 -3.29 5.01 -9.40
C LEU A 104 -3.44 4.91 -10.91
N ASP A 105 -3.03 3.78 -11.47
CA ASP A 105 -3.06 3.56 -12.91
C ASP A 105 -4.10 2.51 -13.32
N ASN A 106 -4.74 2.76 -14.47
CA ASN A 106 -5.70 1.84 -15.09
C ASN A 106 -6.85 1.45 -14.15
N ILE A 107 -7.38 2.42 -13.43
CA ILE A 107 -8.59 2.25 -12.62
C ILE A 107 -9.73 1.98 -13.58
N ARG A 108 -10.45 0.87 -13.37
CA ARG A 108 -11.65 0.54 -14.12
C ARG A 108 -12.86 0.72 -13.25
N GLN A 109 -13.77 1.58 -13.69
CA GLN A 109 -15.05 1.83 -13.06
C GLN A 109 -16.16 1.32 -13.96
N ARG A 110 -17.21 0.74 -13.38
CA ARG A 110 -18.37 0.28 -14.12
C ARG A 110 -19.63 0.93 -13.62
N GLU A 111 -20.51 1.31 -14.53
CA GLU A 111 -21.85 1.78 -14.20
C GLU A 111 -22.69 0.66 -13.59
N VAL A 112 -23.34 0.97 -12.47
CA VAL A 112 -24.17 0.04 -11.71
C VAL A 112 -25.56 0.64 -11.49
N LYS A 113 -26.58 -0.14 -11.83
CA LYS A 113 -27.97 0.22 -11.55
C LYS A 113 -28.31 -0.09 -10.08
N PRO A 114 -29.23 0.68 -9.45
CA PRO A 114 -29.62 0.47 -8.06
C PRO A 114 -30.05 -0.98 -7.74
N GLU A 115 -30.69 -1.68 -8.68
CA GLU A 115 -31.16 -3.06 -8.49
C GLU A 115 -30.01 -4.08 -8.41
N HIS A 116 -28.84 -3.76 -8.96
CA HIS A 116 -27.63 -4.60 -8.84
C HIS A 116 -27.01 -4.46 -7.45
N LEU A 117 -26.91 -3.22 -6.94
CA LEU A 117 -26.40 -2.94 -5.60
C LEU A 117 -27.29 -3.59 -4.53
N ALA A 118 -28.61 -3.48 -4.66
CA ALA A 118 -29.55 -4.10 -3.71
C ALA A 118 -29.39 -5.63 -3.66
N ARG A 119 -29.22 -6.28 -4.83
CA ARG A 119 -28.97 -7.74 -4.90
C ARG A 119 -27.62 -8.14 -4.32
N TRP A 120 -26.58 -7.35 -4.53
CA TRP A 120 -25.25 -7.59 -3.96
C TRP A 120 -25.26 -7.44 -2.45
N MET A 121 -25.83 -6.36 -1.91
CA MET A 121 -25.93 -6.13 -0.47
C MET A 121 -26.74 -7.21 0.25
N ALA A 122 -27.80 -7.72 -0.38
CA ALA A 122 -28.58 -8.81 0.17
C ALA A 122 -27.77 -10.13 0.25
N ARG A 123 -26.89 -10.40 -0.72
CA ARG A 123 -26.01 -11.59 -0.72
C ARG A 123 -24.82 -11.45 0.24
N SER A 124 -24.24 -10.26 0.36
CA SER A 124 -23.10 -10.03 1.27
C SER A 124 -23.47 -10.13 2.75
N GLN A 125 -24.76 -10.07 3.11
CA GLN A 125 -25.21 -10.36 4.47
C GLN A 125 -25.19 -11.87 4.79
N GLU A 126 -25.23 -12.73 3.78
CA GLU A 126 -25.18 -14.20 3.94
C GLU A 126 -23.75 -14.74 3.86
N ASP A 127 -22.83 -14.02 3.21
CA ASP A 127 -21.47 -14.46 2.93
C ASP A 127 -20.45 -13.44 3.48
N GLN A 128 -20.17 -13.51 4.79
CA GLN A 128 -19.03 -12.81 5.42
C GLN A 128 -17.74 -13.62 5.25
N SER A 129 -17.45 -14.09 4.04
CA SER A 129 -16.13 -14.63 3.74
C SER A 129 -15.12 -13.48 3.80
N LEU A 130 -14.31 -13.48 4.87
CA LEU A 130 -13.15 -12.61 5.02
C LEU A 130 -12.30 -12.68 3.75
N LEU A 131 -12.03 -11.54 3.12
CA LEU A 131 -11.04 -11.46 2.06
C LEU A 131 -9.66 -11.68 2.70
N GLU A 132 -9.00 -12.78 2.33
CA GLU A 132 -7.65 -13.10 2.76
C GLU A 132 -6.65 -12.41 1.82
N VAL A 133 -5.78 -11.58 2.38
CA VAL A 133 -4.68 -10.97 1.62
C VAL A 133 -3.56 -11.99 1.53
N GLU A 134 -3.45 -12.67 0.40
CA GLU A 134 -2.35 -13.59 0.11
C GLU A 134 -1.13 -12.80 -0.41
N TRP A 135 -0.08 -12.72 0.41
CA TRP A 135 1.18 -12.09 0.03
C TRP A 135 2.04 -13.09 -0.73
N VAL A 136 2.23 -12.85 -2.03
CA VAL A 136 3.09 -13.67 -2.88
C VAL A 136 4.53 -13.15 -2.81
N PRO A 137 5.55 -14.02 -2.63
CA PRO A 137 6.95 -13.60 -2.67
C PRO A 137 7.29 -12.90 -3.99
N CYS A 138 7.78 -11.67 -3.91
CA CYS A 138 8.31 -10.97 -5.07
C CYS A 138 9.66 -11.61 -5.44
N PRO A 139 9.81 -12.23 -6.63
CA PRO A 139 11.09 -12.81 -7.01
C PRO A 139 12.15 -11.69 -7.11
N PRO A 140 13.41 -11.95 -6.70
CA PRO A 140 14.50 -11.02 -6.92
C PRO A 140 14.57 -10.65 -8.40
N ARG A 141 14.68 -9.36 -8.71
CA ARG A 141 15.05 -8.94 -10.06
C ARG A 141 16.38 -9.60 -10.43
N GLY A 142 16.37 -10.47 -11.44
CA GLY A 142 17.56 -11.11 -11.98
C GLY A 142 17.74 -12.60 -11.66
N SER A 143 16.73 -13.31 -11.14
CA SER A 143 16.82 -14.77 -10.99
C SER A 143 16.46 -15.53 -12.27
N GLU A 144 17.23 -15.32 -13.33
CA GLU A 144 17.48 -16.36 -14.34
C GLU A 144 18.96 -16.69 -14.26
N ASP A 145 19.25 -17.94 -13.90
CA ASP A 145 20.58 -18.58 -13.85
C ASP A 145 21.63 -18.02 -12.87
N GLY A 146 21.80 -18.76 -11.76
CA GLY A 146 22.98 -18.70 -10.90
C GLY A 146 22.88 -17.64 -9.81
N ALA A 147 22.25 -17.99 -8.69
CA ALA A 147 22.18 -17.14 -7.50
C ALA A 147 23.59 -16.75 -7.04
N ALA A 148 24.03 -15.56 -7.42
CA ALA A 148 25.14 -14.89 -6.75
C ALA A 148 24.81 -14.84 -5.26
N PRO A 149 25.81 -15.00 -4.36
CA PRO A 149 25.56 -14.84 -2.94
C PRO A 149 24.94 -13.46 -2.73
N LEU A 150 23.74 -13.44 -2.12
CA LEU A 150 23.17 -12.21 -1.60
C LEU A 150 24.30 -11.50 -0.85
N GLY A 151 24.53 -10.22 -1.18
CA GLY A 151 25.54 -9.41 -0.50
C GLY A 151 25.20 -9.26 1.00
N PRO A 152 25.75 -8.26 1.70
CA PRO A 152 25.52 -8.12 3.14
C PRO A 152 24.01 -8.04 3.46
N VAL A 153 23.52 -8.93 4.33
CA VAL A 153 22.12 -8.99 4.78
C VAL A 153 22.00 -8.50 6.21
N LEU A 154 21.05 -7.60 6.46
CA LEU A 154 20.69 -7.12 7.80
C LEU A 154 19.37 -7.74 8.24
N PHE A 155 19.33 -8.29 9.45
CA PHE A 155 18.11 -8.70 10.13
C PHE A 155 17.78 -7.66 11.20
N VAL A 156 16.56 -7.14 11.19
CA VAL A 156 16.09 -6.15 12.18
C VAL A 156 14.97 -6.74 13.03
N GLY A 157 15.12 -6.66 14.34
CA GLY A 157 14.21 -7.28 15.30
C GLY A 157 14.51 -8.77 15.50
N GLY A 158 13.47 -9.56 15.77
CA GLY A 158 13.56 -10.98 16.08
C GLY A 158 14.17 -11.27 17.47
N GLY A 159 13.55 -12.19 18.21
CA GLY A 159 14.03 -12.62 19.53
C GLY A 159 15.36 -13.37 19.45
N ARG A 160 15.94 -13.68 20.63
CA ARG A 160 17.25 -14.36 20.75
C ARG A 160 17.30 -15.67 19.95
N GLU A 161 16.26 -16.49 20.04
CA GLU A 161 16.17 -17.78 19.37
C GLU A 161 16.22 -17.67 17.85
N PHE A 162 15.52 -16.68 17.27
CA PHE A 162 15.57 -16.40 15.84
C PHE A 162 17.00 -16.04 15.40
N ARG A 163 17.68 -15.18 16.17
CA ARG A 163 19.05 -14.74 15.84
C ARG A 163 20.05 -15.88 15.90
N GLU A 164 19.92 -16.76 16.88
CA GLU A 164 20.75 -17.95 17.00
C GLU A 164 20.55 -18.89 15.80
N ALA A 165 19.29 -19.17 15.43
CA ALA A 165 18.96 -20.00 14.27
C ALA A 165 19.46 -19.40 12.94
N VAL A 166 19.35 -18.08 12.77
CA VAL A 166 19.84 -17.40 11.57
C VAL A 166 21.37 -17.41 11.51
N ARG A 167 22.08 -17.24 12.62
CA ARG A 167 23.56 -17.29 12.63
C ARG A 167 24.11 -18.65 12.23
N GLU A 168 23.43 -19.73 12.61
CA GLU A 168 23.82 -21.09 12.22
C GLU A 168 23.72 -21.28 10.69
N ARG A 169 22.67 -20.74 10.07
CA ARG A 169 22.40 -20.92 8.62
C ARG A 169 23.05 -19.86 7.74
N CYS A 170 23.25 -18.66 8.28
CA CYS A 170 23.77 -17.48 7.61
C CYS A 170 24.83 -16.80 8.47
N PRO A 171 26.09 -17.30 8.50
CA PRO A 171 27.15 -16.73 9.36
C PRO A 171 27.51 -15.28 9.04
N SER A 172 27.21 -14.81 7.82
CA SER A 172 27.42 -13.43 7.36
C SER A 172 26.29 -12.46 7.75
N ALA A 173 25.24 -12.94 8.41
CA ALA A 173 24.09 -12.14 8.84
C ALA A 173 24.51 -11.07 9.87
N SER A 174 24.04 -9.85 9.66
CA SER A 174 24.12 -8.77 10.65
C SER A 174 22.78 -8.58 11.32
N PHE A 175 22.79 -8.09 12.57
CA PHE A 175 21.58 -7.95 13.38
C PHE A 175 21.48 -6.55 13.95
N ALA A 176 20.26 -6.03 14.02
CA ALA A 176 19.94 -4.80 14.72
C ALA A 176 18.60 -4.91 15.44
N ASP A 177 18.44 -4.12 16.50
CA ASP A 177 17.23 -4.11 17.32
C ASP A 177 16.20 -3.08 16.86
N GLY A 178 16.59 -2.09 16.04
CA GLY A 178 15.72 -0.97 15.67
C GLY A 178 15.86 -0.52 14.21
N PRO A 179 14.92 0.33 13.76
CA PRO A 179 14.76 0.72 12.36
C PRO A 179 15.87 1.62 11.80
N ASP A 180 16.73 2.19 12.64
CA ASP A 180 17.79 3.14 12.22
C ASP A 180 19.05 2.45 11.65
N ALA A 181 19.16 1.13 11.79
CA ALA A 181 20.32 0.36 11.38
C ALA A 181 20.65 0.33 9.86
N PRO A 182 19.71 0.52 8.92
CA PRO A 182 20.00 0.54 7.49
C PRO A 182 21.00 1.63 7.06
N ALA A 183 21.11 2.72 7.81
CA ALA A 183 21.96 3.86 7.47
C ALA A 183 23.47 3.59 7.64
N GLN A 184 23.86 2.50 8.29
CA GLN A 184 25.27 2.25 8.68
C GLN A 184 26.17 1.84 7.51
N ARG A 185 25.62 1.12 6.52
CA ARG A 185 26.35 0.65 5.33
C ARG A 185 25.37 0.22 4.24
N PRO A 186 25.79 0.09 2.97
CA PRO A 186 24.94 -0.49 1.93
C PRO A 186 24.64 -1.96 2.25
N TRP A 187 23.36 -2.31 2.21
CA TRP A 187 22.86 -3.67 2.38
C TRP A 187 22.36 -4.21 1.04
N ALA A 188 22.54 -5.51 0.79
CA ALA A 188 21.91 -6.17 -0.35
C ALA A 188 20.44 -6.49 -0.04
N ALA A 189 20.18 -6.91 1.20
CA ALA A 189 18.84 -7.17 1.69
C ALA A 189 18.70 -6.80 3.17
N ILE A 190 17.49 -6.39 3.55
CA ILE A 190 17.08 -6.12 4.92
C ILE A 190 15.84 -6.97 5.21
N VAL A 191 15.91 -7.75 6.27
CA VAL A 191 14.85 -8.66 6.72
C VAL A 191 14.31 -8.15 8.05
N TYR A 192 13.06 -7.72 8.09
CA TYR A 192 12.41 -7.32 9.33
C TYR A 192 11.68 -8.51 9.98
N ALA A 193 11.98 -8.74 11.25
CA ALA A 193 11.45 -9.83 12.06
C ALA A 193 10.80 -9.32 13.36
N GLY A 194 10.33 -8.08 13.39
CA GLY A 194 9.71 -7.47 14.57
C GLY A 194 8.37 -8.09 14.97
N ALA A 195 7.72 -8.84 14.07
CA ALA A 195 6.49 -9.58 14.38
C ALA A 195 6.72 -10.92 15.12
N LEU A 196 7.99 -11.36 15.28
CA LEU A 196 8.31 -12.67 15.87
C LEU A 196 8.26 -12.75 17.41
N PRO A 197 8.58 -11.70 18.19
CA PRO A 197 8.43 -11.74 19.64
C PRO A 197 6.97 -11.98 20.08
N ASP A 198 6.79 -12.74 21.17
CA ASP A 198 5.46 -12.93 21.77
C ASP A 198 4.91 -11.60 22.31
N GLY A 199 3.66 -11.30 21.97
CA GLY A 199 2.99 -10.08 22.42
C GLY A 199 3.39 -8.80 21.68
N ALA A 200 4.08 -8.91 20.54
CA ALA A 200 4.36 -7.75 19.69
C ALA A 200 3.05 -7.09 19.24
N ALA A 201 2.89 -5.80 19.55
CA ALA A 201 1.71 -5.05 19.14
C ALA A 201 1.74 -4.80 17.64
N GLU A 202 0.70 -5.23 16.93
CA GLU A 202 0.64 -5.18 15.46
C GLU A 202 0.92 -3.76 14.91
N MET A 203 0.38 -2.73 15.56
CA MET A 203 0.59 -1.35 15.14
C MET A 203 2.04 -0.89 15.33
N GLU A 204 2.73 -1.33 16.39
CA GLU A 204 4.14 -1.00 16.62
C GLU A 204 5.03 -1.70 15.58
N VAL A 205 4.71 -2.97 15.27
CA VAL A 205 5.40 -3.75 14.24
C VAL A 205 5.27 -3.07 12.87
N LEU A 206 4.10 -2.56 12.52
CA LEU A 206 3.86 -1.83 11.27
C LEU A 206 4.60 -0.49 11.24
N GLN A 207 4.63 0.26 12.34
CA GLN A 207 5.34 1.54 12.45
C GLN A 207 6.85 1.37 12.32
N ASP A 208 7.41 0.36 12.99
CA ASP A 208 8.82 0.01 12.92
C ASP A 208 9.21 -0.47 11.52
N ALA A 209 8.36 -1.29 10.90
CA ALA A 209 8.52 -1.73 9.52
C ALA A 209 8.60 -0.52 8.57
N LEU A 210 7.67 0.41 8.72
CA LEU A 210 7.62 1.61 7.89
C LEU A 210 8.88 2.47 8.06
N SER A 211 9.27 2.70 9.32
CA SER A 211 10.46 3.48 9.67
C SER A 211 11.73 2.85 9.09
N LEU A 212 11.83 1.52 9.13
CA LEU A 212 12.93 0.77 8.55
C LEU A 212 13.01 0.92 7.02
N ALA A 213 11.88 0.84 6.33
CA ALA A 213 11.82 1.01 4.89
C ALA A 213 12.24 2.43 4.48
N GLN A 214 11.81 3.45 5.21
CA GLN A 214 12.23 4.84 4.99
C GLN A 214 13.74 5.02 5.20
N ALA A 215 14.30 4.48 6.28
CA ALA A 215 15.72 4.54 6.57
C ALA A 215 16.56 3.85 5.48
N ALA A 216 16.07 2.73 4.94
CA ALA A 216 16.72 1.99 3.87
C ALA A 216 16.76 2.77 2.55
N VAL A 217 15.65 3.41 2.16
CA VAL A 217 15.57 4.26 0.96
C VAL A 217 16.46 5.50 1.11
N ALA A 218 16.42 6.17 2.27
CA ALA A 218 17.26 7.34 2.54
C ALA A 218 18.76 6.98 2.50
N GLY A 219 19.14 5.84 3.08
CA GLY A 219 20.52 5.34 3.04
C GLY A 219 21.00 5.01 1.62
N ALA A 220 20.13 4.38 0.80
CA ALA A 220 20.46 4.07 -0.60
C ALA A 220 20.66 5.32 -1.46
N ALA A 221 19.81 6.34 -1.27
CA ALA A 221 19.95 7.62 -1.95
C ALA A 221 21.26 8.34 -1.58
N ALA A 222 21.63 8.30 -0.29
CA ALA A 222 22.87 8.91 0.19
C ALA A 222 24.14 8.18 -0.26
N ALA A 223 24.08 6.84 -0.42
CA ALA A 223 25.24 6.03 -0.78
C ALA A 223 25.59 6.04 -2.28
N CYS A 224 24.75 6.64 -3.15
CA CYS A 224 24.85 6.56 -4.62
C CYS A 224 25.05 5.13 -5.15
N SER A 225 24.67 4.11 -4.36
CA SER A 225 24.69 2.71 -4.76
C SER A 225 23.48 2.46 -5.65
N GLY A 226 23.68 1.83 -6.82
CA GLY A 226 22.71 1.71 -7.92
C GLY A 226 21.39 0.95 -7.67
N GLY A 227 20.85 0.94 -6.46
CA GLY A 227 19.55 0.41 -6.11
C GLY A 227 19.30 0.42 -4.59
N ALA A 228 18.04 0.59 -4.18
CA ALA A 228 17.62 0.38 -2.80
C ALA A 228 17.77 -1.11 -2.42
N PRO A 229 18.08 -1.43 -1.14
CA PRO A 229 18.16 -2.81 -0.69
C PRO A 229 16.81 -3.52 -0.86
N MET A 230 16.86 -4.83 -1.11
CA MET A 230 15.66 -5.66 -1.06
C MET A 230 15.11 -5.68 0.38
N MET A 231 13.81 -5.41 0.54
CA MET A 231 13.12 -5.47 1.83
C MET A 231 12.29 -6.75 1.93
N LEU A 232 12.49 -7.52 3.00
CA LEU A 232 11.74 -8.74 3.29
C LEU A 232 11.11 -8.65 4.69
N TRP A 233 9.90 -9.18 4.83
CA TRP A 233 9.12 -9.14 6.07
C TRP A 233 8.89 -10.55 6.59
N VAL A 234 9.17 -10.81 7.86
CA VAL A 234 8.86 -12.07 8.53
C VAL A 234 7.66 -11.86 9.43
N MET A 235 6.56 -12.53 9.09
CA MET A 235 5.31 -12.48 9.84
C MET A 235 5.07 -13.83 10.53
N ARG A 236 4.36 -13.81 11.67
CA ARG A 236 3.79 -15.03 12.24
C ARG A 236 2.57 -15.44 11.41
N GLY A 237 2.52 -16.68 10.97
CA GLY A 237 1.30 -17.24 10.40
C GLY A 237 0.21 -17.27 11.46
N ALA A 238 -1.00 -16.82 11.12
CA ALA A 238 -2.16 -17.02 11.97
C ALA A 238 -2.46 -18.51 12.00
N SER A 239 -2.07 -19.21 13.07
CA SER A 239 -2.59 -20.54 13.35
C SER A 239 -4.07 -20.36 13.69
N GLY A 240 -4.94 -20.63 12.70
CA GLY A 240 -6.37 -20.70 12.90
C GLY A 240 -6.66 -21.64 14.08
N ALA A 241 -7.14 -21.08 15.18
CA ALA A 241 -7.65 -21.84 16.31
C ALA A 241 -9.00 -22.47 15.94
N GLY A 242 -8.97 -23.41 14.99
CA GLY A 242 -9.98 -24.44 14.82
C GLY A 242 -9.66 -25.63 15.73
N ALA A 243 -9.45 -25.38 17.02
CA ALA A 243 -9.47 -26.44 18.01
C ALA A 243 -10.92 -26.57 18.49
N GLY A 244 -11.65 -27.47 17.84
CA GLY A 244 -12.97 -27.89 18.32
C GLY A 244 -12.87 -28.37 19.76
N SER A 245 -13.77 -27.85 20.59
CA SER A 245 -14.12 -28.45 21.89
C SER A 245 -15.61 -28.76 21.84
N GLY A 246 -15.93 -30.06 21.90
CA GLY A 246 -17.29 -30.56 22.05
C GLY A 246 -17.84 -30.45 23.45
#